data_AF-A0A515KI94-F1
#
_entry.id   AF-A0A515KI94-F1
#
_cell.length_a   1.000
_cell.length_b   1.000
_cell.length_c   1.000
_cell.angle_alpha   90.00
_cell.angle_beta   90.00
_cell.angle_gamma   90.00
#
_symmetry.space_group_name_H-M   'P 1'
#
loop_
_entity.id
_entity.type
_entity.pdbx_description
1 polymer ?
#
loop_
_entity_poly.entity_id
_entity_poly.type
_entity_poly.pdbx_seq_one_letter_code
_entity_poly.pdbx_strand_id
1 'polypeptide(L)' 'MASITSEPSSPLPASSAPPTGLLQEIRQFWQQFFVAAFNPYRPELHYMRGPGPACAAKRRSSSSR' A
#
# COMPACT_ATOMS: atom_id res chain seq x y z
N MET A 1 -49.94 24.22 -41.95
CA MET A 1 -49.67 24.09 -40.50
C MET A 1 -48.53 23.08 -40.33
N ALA A 2 -47.61 23.34 -39.40
CA ALA A 2 -46.16 23.12 -39.51
C ALA A 2 -45.65 21.66 -39.60
N SER A 3 -44.61 21.46 -40.41
CA SER A 3 -43.78 20.25 -40.46
C SER A 3 -42.80 20.25 -39.28
N ILE A 4 -42.85 19.22 -38.44
CA ILE A 4 -41.86 19.00 -37.39
C ILE A 4 -40.63 18.29 -37.99
N THR A 5 -39.57 19.06 -38.26
CA THR A 5 -38.27 18.47 -38.56
C THR A 5 -37.67 17.97 -37.24
N SER A 6 -37.37 16.68 -37.15
CA SER A 6 -36.64 16.12 -36.02
C SER A 6 -35.17 16.07 -36.41
N GLU A 7 -34.35 16.89 -35.76
CA GLU A 7 -32.91 16.88 -35.95
C GLU A 7 -32.30 15.67 -35.23
N PRO A 8 -31.37 14.93 -35.86
CA PRO A 8 -30.63 13.89 -35.17
C PRO A 8 -29.70 14.55 -34.13
N SER A 9 -29.98 14.29 -32.85
CA SER A 9 -29.08 14.63 -31.75
C SER A 9 -27.71 13.99 -32.01
N SER A 10 -26.72 14.82 -32.31
CA SER A 10 -25.34 14.38 -32.53
C SER A 10 -24.81 13.68 -31.28
N PRO A 11 -24.17 12.50 -31.39
CA PRO A 11 -23.55 11.86 -30.24
C PRO A 11 -22.36 12.71 -29.78
N LEU A 12 -22.31 13.01 -28.48
CA LEU A 12 -21.16 13.62 -27.82
C LEU A 12 -19.88 12.88 -28.21
N PRO A 13 -18.78 13.59 -28.52
CA PRO A 13 -17.51 12.93 -28.82
C PRO A 13 -17.11 12.11 -27.59
N ALA A 14 -17.03 10.79 -27.77
CA ALA A 14 -16.49 9.90 -26.76
C ALA A 14 -15.10 10.45 -26.37
N SER A 15 -15.01 10.97 -25.15
CA SER A 15 -13.77 11.48 -24.59
C SER A 15 -12.74 10.37 -24.65
N SER A 16 -11.79 10.49 -25.57
CA SER A 16 -10.65 9.61 -25.73
C SER A 16 -9.84 9.68 -24.44
N ALA A 17 -10.17 8.84 -23.46
CA ALA A 17 -9.37 8.69 -22.26
C ALA A 17 -7.96 8.31 -22.72
N PRO A 18 -6.92 9.02 -22.28
CA PRO A 18 -5.56 8.70 -22.68
C PRO A 18 -5.24 7.26 -22.27
N PRO A 19 -4.29 6.58 -22.94
CA PRO A 19 -3.87 5.22 -22.60
C PRO A 19 -3.22 5.21 -21.20
N THR A 20 -4.06 5.17 -20.18
CA THR A 20 -3.71 5.38 -18.78
C THR A 20 -3.12 4.11 -18.17
N GLY A 21 -3.26 2.96 -18.84
CA GLY A 21 -2.85 1.65 -18.33
C GLY A 21 -1.38 1.56 -17.93
N LEU A 22 -0.45 1.95 -18.81
CA LEU A 22 1.00 1.85 -18.53
C LEU A 22 1.43 2.85 -17.44
N LEU A 23 0.95 4.09 -17.50
CA LEU A 23 1.23 5.10 -16.48
C LEU A 23 0.65 4.71 -15.11
N GLN A 24 -0.52 4.09 -15.11
CA GLN A 24 -1.15 3.55 -13.91
C GLN A 24 -0.34 2.40 -13.32
N GLU A 25 0.15 1.48 -14.15
CA GLU A 25 0.99 0.37 -13.72
C GLU A 25 2.32 0.86 -13.13
N ILE A 26 3.00 1.80 -13.81
CA ILE A 26 4.21 2.46 -13.31
C ILE A 26 3.93 3.12 -11.96
N ARG A 27 2.81 3.86 -11.83
CA ARG A 27 2.43 4.51 -10.57
C ARG A 27 2.20 3.50 -9.44
N GLN A 28 1.52 2.40 -9.71
CA GLN A 28 1.27 1.34 -8.72
C GLN A 28 2.57 0.71 -8.23
N PHE A 29 3.49 0.42 -9.17
CA PHE A 29 4.83 -0.07 -8.84
C PHE A 29 5.57 0.89 -7.92
N TRP A 30 5.63 2.18 -8.26
CA TRP A 30 6.29 3.19 -7.42
C TRP A 30 5.65 3.29 -6.04
N GLN A 31 4.31 3.27 -5.93
CA GLN A 31 3.63 3.29 -4.64
C GLN A 31 4.05 2.11 -3.75
N GLN A 32 4.07 0.90 -4.31
CA GLN A 32 4.47 -0.31 -3.56
C GLN A 32 5.96 -0.31 -3.21
N PHE A 33 6.81 0.18 -4.12
CA PHE A 33 8.23 0.37 -3.88
C PHE A 33 8.49 1.31 -2.71
N PHE A 34 7.86 2.49 -2.66
CA PHE A 34 8.03 3.45 -1.56
C PHE A 34 7.57 2.85 -0.23
N VAL A 35 6.43 2.14 -0.20
CA VAL A 35 5.95 1.48 1.02
C VAL A 35 6.90 0.39 1.50
N ALA A 36 7.52 -0.37 0.60
CA ALA A 36 8.47 -1.42 0.96
C ALA A 36 9.84 -0.84 1.37
N ALA A 37 10.37 0.11 0.59
CA ALA A 37 11.69 0.71 0.80
C ALA A 37 11.73 1.59 2.05
N PHE A 38 10.64 2.30 2.33
CA PHE A 38 10.49 3.15 3.51
C PHE A 38 9.58 2.52 4.55
N ASN A 39 9.32 1.20 4.49
CA ASN A 39 8.73 0.52 5.64
C ASN A 39 9.76 0.61 6.76
N PRO A 40 9.51 1.36 7.84
CA PRO A 40 10.44 1.35 8.96
C PRO A 40 10.47 -0.09 9.46
N TYR A 41 11.61 -0.76 9.25
CA TYR A 41 11.93 -2.01 9.93
C TYR A 41 11.63 -1.75 11.40
N ARG A 42 10.61 -2.45 11.94
CA ARG A 42 10.22 -2.36 13.34
C ARG A 42 11.00 -3.42 14.11
N PRO A 43 12.23 -3.13 14.56
CA PRO A 43 13.01 -4.07 15.36
C PRO A 43 12.27 -4.41 16.66
N GLU A 44 11.31 -3.60 17.10
CA GLU A 44 10.46 -3.90 18.26
C GLU A 44 9.62 -5.18 18.08
N LEU A 45 9.32 -5.62 16.85
CA LEU A 45 8.68 -6.92 16.64
C LEU A 45 9.67 -8.09 16.70
N HIS A 46 10.97 -7.81 16.50
CA HIS A 46 12.00 -8.84 16.36
C HIS A 46 12.86 -8.99 17.62
N TYR A 47 12.86 -7.98 18.50
CA TYR A 47 13.59 -7.97 19.76
C TYR A 47 12.75 -7.38 20.90
N MET A 48 11.58 -7.95 21.19
CA MET A 48 10.81 -7.58 22.40
C MET A 48 10.34 -8.80 23.20
N ARG A 49 11.23 -9.79 23.34
CA ARG A 49 11.25 -10.59 24.56
C ARG A 49 12.70 -10.66 24.99
N GLY A 50 13.08 -9.78 25.92
CA GLY A 50 14.36 -9.88 26.62
C GLY A 50 14.57 -11.29 27.20
N PRO A 51 15.73 -11.56 27.82
CA PRO A 51 16.04 -12.87 28.39
C PRO A 51 14.84 -13.44 29.15
N GLY A 52 14.25 -14.52 28.63
CA GLY A 52 13.02 -15.09 29.17
C GLY A 52 13.17 -15.54 30.63
N PRO A 53 12.09 -15.96 31.30
CA PRO A 53 12.13 -16.38 32.71
C PRO A 53 13.23 -17.41 33.02
N ALA A 54 13.58 -18.26 32.05
CA ALA A 54 14.70 -19.20 32.14
C ALA A 54 16.07 -18.52 32.36
N CYS A 55 16.34 -17.39 31.69
CA CYS A 55 17.54 -16.60 31.92
C CYS A 55 17.55 -15.90 33.29
N ALA A 56 16.38 -15.50 33.80
CA ALA A 56 16.26 -14.93 35.14
C ALA A 56 16.55 -15.97 36.25
N ALA A 57 16.11 -17.21 36.08
CA ALA A 57 16.39 -18.30 37.01
C ALA A 57 17.90 -18.58 37.15
N LYS A 58 18.63 -18.60 36.03
CA LYS A 58 20.09 -18.80 36.03
C LYS A 58 20.83 -17.71 36.84
N ARG A 59 20.41 -16.45 36.72
CA ARG A 59 20.98 -15.33 37.48
C ARG A 59 20.66 -15.40 38.98
N ARG A 60 19.48 -15.90 39.36
CA ARG A 60 19.13 -16.14 40.77
C ARG A 60 19.97 -17.26 41.38
N SER A 61 20.23 -18.34 40.63
CA SER A 61 21.12 -19.42 41.10
C SER A 61 22.59 -19.00 41.23
N SER A 62 23.06 -18.06 40.39
CA SER A 62 24.43 -17.56 40.47
C SER A 62 24.63 -16.46 41.51
N SER A 63 23.55 -15.79 41.96
CA SER A 63 23.61 -14.72 42.97
C SER A 63 23.48 -15.24 44.41
N SER A 64 23.25 -16.55 44.59
CA SER A 64 23.06 -17.22 45.89
C SER A 64 24.33 -17.96 46.35
N ARG A 65 25.51 -17.49 45.96
CA ARG A 65 26.80 -18.10 46.31
C ARG A 65 27.71 -17.06 46.94
#